data_AF-K6UC10-F1
#
_entry.id   AF-K6UC10-F1
#
_cell.length_a   1.000
_cell.length_b   1.000
_cell.length_c   1.000
_cell.angle_alpha   90.00
_cell.angle_beta   90.00
_cell.angle_gamma   90.00
#
_symmetry.space_group_name_H-M   'P 1'
#
loop_
_entity.id
_entity.type
_entity.pdbx_description
1 polymer ?
#
loop_
_entity_poly.entity_id
_entity_poly.type
_entity_poly.pdbx_seq_one_letter_code
_entity_poly.pdbx_strand_id
1 'polypeptide(L)'
;MNNTSDIQFLGNRNNNDATFLMEGLISEIEAINDYDYSLTLTENEEVRKILSHIRNEEVGHYFSFLEALRKIDNEFNTAAQAIQKQINIQSKINYNEYSCIKENKVLLFTSIRNAIKGELDAIILYNKFLNEVKSNELFKIIKVIDINEKEHVEELTRLLVLLEKENDKQ
;
A
#
# COMPACT_ATOMS: atom_id res chain seq x y z
N MET A 1 36.72 -35.27 17.70
CA MET A 1 35.58 -35.32 16.75
C MET A 1 34.78 -34.04 16.99
N ASN A 2 35.08 -32.98 16.25
CA ASN A 2 34.31 -31.73 16.30
C ASN A 2 33.44 -31.71 15.04
N ASN A 3 32.13 -31.77 15.27
CA ASN A 3 31.11 -31.87 14.26
C ASN A 3 30.86 -30.46 13.68
N THR A 4 31.60 -30.08 12.64
CA THR A 4 31.40 -28.82 11.90
C THR A 4 30.35 -29.01 10.80
N SER A 5 29.18 -29.54 11.16
CA SER A 5 28.06 -29.76 10.22
C SER A 5 26.94 -28.71 10.31
N ASP A 6 27.04 -27.74 11.22
CA ASP A 6 25.92 -26.82 11.51
C ASP A 6 26.10 -25.40 10.93
N ILE A 7 27.02 -25.22 9.98
CA ILE A 7 27.16 -23.96 9.23
C ILE A 7 27.01 -24.21 7.72
N GLN A 8 25.91 -24.85 7.34
CA GLN A 8 25.37 -24.78 5.97
C GLN A 8 23.97 -24.13 5.93
N PHE A 9 23.56 -23.45 7.01
CA PHE A 9 22.37 -22.59 7.03
C PHE A 9 22.71 -21.14 6.64
N LEU A 10 23.44 -20.98 5.54
CA LEU A 10 23.49 -19.73 4.79
C LEU A 10 22.98 -20.01 3.39
N GLY A 11 21.72 -20.45 3.33
CA GLY A 11 20.96 -20.50 2.09
C GLY A 11 20.91 -19.09 1.51
N ASN A 12 21.78 -18.84 0.55
CA ASN A 12 21.67 -17.84 -0.52
C ASN A 12 20.84 -16.58 -0.16
N ARG A 13 21.40 -15.68 0.68
CA ARG A 13 20.82 -14.37 1.03
C ARG A 13 20.86 -13.35 -0.14
N ASN A 14 20.39 -13.77 -1.30
CA ASN A 14 20.28 -12.93 -2.50
C ASN A 14 18.87 -13.06 -3.10
N ASN A 15 17.83 -12.90 -2.29
CA ASN A 15 16.48 -12.74 -2.84
C ASN A 15 16.04 -11.30 -2.64
N ASN A 16 16.63 -10.39 -3.43
CA ASN A 16 16.20 -8.99 -3.53
C ASN A 16 14.68 -8.88 -3.70
N ASP A 17 14.08 -9.85 -4.38
CA ASP A 17 12.63 -9.97 -4.56
C ASP A 17 11.85 -9.97 -3.23
N ALA A 18 12.30 -10.70 -2.19
CA ALA A 18 11.59 -10.72 -0.92
C ALA A 18 11.66 -9.37 -0.20
N THR A 19 12.83 -8.72 -0.21
CA THR A 19 13.00 -7.37 0.34
C THR A 19 12.14 -6.36 -0.41
N PHE A 20 12.09 -6.42 -1.75
CA PHE A 20 11.25 -5.55 -2.55
C PHE A 20 9.77 -5.73 -2.28
N LEU A 21 9.30 -6.97 -2.13
CA LEU A 21 7.92 -7.21 -1.75
C LEU A 21 7.60 -6.66 -0.35
N MET A 22 8.55 -6.71 0.59
CA MET A 22 8.38 -6.09 1.91
C MET A 22 8.38 -4.56 1.85
N GLU A 23 9.25 -3.95 1.04
CA GLU A 23 9.24 -2.51 0.79
C GLU A 23 7.91 -2.05 0.15
N GLY A 24 7.38 -2.82 -0.81
CA GLY A 24 6.05 -2.61 -1.37
C GLY A 24 4.96 -2.68 -0.30
N LEU A 25 4.94 -3.74 0.52
CA LEU A 25 3.98 -3.85 1.63
C LEU A 25 3.98 -2.65 2.58
N ILE A 26 5.17 -2.10 2.87
CA ILE A 26 5.31 -0.92 3.72
C ILE A 26 4.71 0.31 3.02
N SER A 27 5.05 0.52 1.75
CA SER A 27 4.52 1.62 0.94
C SER A 27 2.99 1.61 0.90
N GLU A 28 2.38 0.44 0.67
CA GLU A 28 0.92 0.31 0.64
C GLU A 28 0.28 0.60 2.00
N ILE A 29 0.90 0.16 3.11
CA ILE A 29 0.41 0.47 4.46
C ILE A 29 0.44 1.98 4.72
N GLU A 30 1.51 2.67 4.30
CA GLU A 30 1.62 4.12 4.44
C GLU A 30 0.51 4.83 3.66
N ALA A 31 0.29 4.45 2.40
CA ALA A 31 -0.77 4.99 1.55
C ALA A 31 -2.17 4.76 2.17
N ILE A 32 -2.49 3.53 2.59
CA ILE A 32 -3.78 3.19 3.23
C ILE A 32 -4.03 4.08 4.45
N ASN A 33 -3.03 4.26 5.31
CA ASN A 33 -3.15 5.08 6.51
C ASN A 33 -3.36 6.56 6.18
N ASP A 34 -2.64 7.08 5.17
CA ASP A 34 -2.76 8.46 4.73
C ASP A 34 -4.13 8.75 4.12
N TYR A 35 -4.70 7.79 3.37
CA TYR A 35 -6.07 7.91 2.88
C TYR A 35 -7.12 7.80 3.98
N ASP A 36 -6.95 6.86 4.92
CA ASP A 36 -7.83 6.76 6.08
C ASP A 36 -7.82 8.05 6.90
N TYR A 37 -6.66 8.68 7.07
CA TYR A 37 -6.56 10.01 7.69
C TYR A 37 -7.28 11.09 6.85
N SER A 38 -7.03 11.14 5.54
CA SER A 38 -7.65 12.13 4.65
C SER A 38 -9.18 12.06 4.66
N LEU A 39 -9.74 10.85 4.75
CA LEU A 39 -11.19 10.61 4.88
C LEU A 39 -11.79 11.17 6.18
N THR A 40 -10.99 11.40 7.22
CA THR A 40 -11.47 12.04 8.46
C THR A 40 -11.55 13.57 8.37
N LEU A 41 -10.94 14.17 7.34
CA LEU A 41 -10.80 15.64 7.21
C LEU A 41 -11.93 16.28 6.42
N THR A 42 -12.82 15.49 5.81
CA THR A 42 -13.89 15.98 4.93
C THR A 42 -15.18 15.18 5.06
N GLU A 43 -16.30 15.90 4.97
CA GLU A 43 -17.65 15.34 4.85
C GLU A 43 -18.17 15.39 3.40
N ASN A 44 -17.40 15.98 2.47
CA ASN A 44 -17.83 16.09 1.08
C ASN A 44 -17.86 14.69 0.43
N GLU A 45 -19.05 14.24 0.06
CA GLU A 45 -19.27 12.89 -0.47
C GLU A 45 -18.48 12.60 -1.75
N GLU A 46 -18.30 13.58 -2.64
CA GLU A 46 -17.55 13.37 -3.88
C GLU A 46 -16.06 13.21 -3.61
N VAL A 47 -15.51 14.03 -2.71
CA VAL A 47 -14.11 13.90 -2.26
C VAL A 47 -13.90 12.56 -1.58
N ARG A 48 -14.79 12.18 -0.65
CA ARG A 48 -14.73 10.90 0.05
C ARG A 48 -14.80 9.73 -0.91
N LYS A 49 -15.64 9.80 -1.95
CA LYS A 49 -15.78 8.74 -2.95
C LYS A 49 -14.46 8.48 -3.68
N ILE A 50 -13.75 9.53 -4.10
CA ILE A 50 -12.44 9.39 -4.76
C ILE A 50 -11.41 8.83 -3.80
N LEU A 51 -11.28 9.40 -2.59
CA LEU A 51 -10.30 8.93 -1.61
C LEU A 51 -10.56 7.49 -1.17
N SER A 52 -11.81 7.09 -0.96
CA SER A 52 -12.17 5.71 -0.62
C SER A 52 -11.94 4.74 -1.78
N HIS A 53 -12.09 5.19 -3.04
CA HIS A 53 -11.78 4.37 -4.20
C HIS A 53 -10.30 3.98 -4.20
N ILE A 54 -9.41 4.98 -4.17
CA ILE A 54 -7.95 4.79 -4.19
C ILE A 54 -7.51 3.93 -3.00
N ARG A 55 -7.95 4.29 -1.79
CA ARG A 55 -7.68 3.53 -0.56
C ARG A 55 -8.02 2.04 -0.65
N ASN A 56 -9.07 1.68 -1.37
CA ASN A 56 -9.47 0.29 -1.55
C ASN A 56 -8.58 -0.43 -2.57
N GLU A 57 -8.05 0.28 -3.57
CA GLU A 57 -7.05 -0.25 -4.50
C GLU A 57 -5.72 -0.50 -3.77
N GLU A 58 -5.27 0.38 -2.89
CA GLU A 58 -4.06 0.16 -2.07
C GLU A 58 -4.17 -1.05 -1.15
N VAL A 59 -5.36 -1.31 -0.60
CA VAL A 59 -5.60 -2.56 0.12
C VAL A 59 -5.43 -3.77 -0.80
N GLY A 60 -5.89 -3.68 -2.05
CA GLY A 60 -5.68 -4.71 -3.07
C GLY A 60 -4.20 -4.90 -3.42
N HIS A 61 -3.44 -3.81 -3.54
CA HIS A 61 -2.00 -3.83 -3.78
C HIS A 61 -1.25 -4.50 -2.61
N TYR A 62 -1.59 -4.12 -1.37
CA TYR A 62 -1.04 -4.73 -0.17
C TYR A 62 -1.24 -6.25 -0.17
N PHE A 63 -2.44 -6.73 -0.47
CA PHE A 63 -2.70 -8.18 -0.55
C PHE A 63 -1.91 -8.85 -1.67
N SER A 64 -1.78 -8.19 -2.82
CA SER A 64 -1.02 -8.70 -3.96
C SER A 64 0.46 -8.89 -3.61
N PHE A 65 1.08 -7.90 -2.94
CA PHE A 65 2.44 -8.03 -2.44
C PHE A 65 2.57 -9.13 -1.37
N LEU A 66 1.60 -9.24 -0.47
CA LEU A 66 1.65 -10.20 0.64
C LEU A 66 1.56 -11.64 0.15
N GLU A 67 0.68 -11.90 -0.83
CA GLU A 67 0.56 -13.20 -1.47
C GLU A 67 1.82 -13.55 -2.25
N ALA A 68 2.39 -12.60 -2.99
CA ALA A 68 3.66 -12.79 -3.69
C ALA A 68 4.80 -13.12 -2.71
N LEU A 69 4.90 -12.42 -1.58
CA LEU A 69 5.93 -12.66 -0.57
C LEU A 69 5.82 -14.07 -0.01
N ARG A 70 4.61 -14.50 0.37
CA ARG A 70 4.35 -15.84 0.91
C ARG A 70 4.60 -16.96 -0.10
N LYS A 71 4.58 -16.69 -1.40
CA LYS A 71 4.94 -17.68 -2.42
C LYS A 71 6.44 -17.92 -2.49
N ILE A 72 7.25 -16.89 -2.24
CA ILE A 72 8.71 -16.96 -2.42
C ILE A 72 9.49 -17.10 -1.10
N ASP A 73 8.89 -16.73 0.02
CA ASP A 73 9.44 -16.82 1.37
C ASP A 73 8.66 -17.86 2.20
N ASN A 74 9.28 -19.03 2.37
CA ASN A 74 8.69 -20.15 3.09
C ASN A 74 8.50 -19.88 4.59
N GLU A 75 9.33 -19.02 5.20
CA GLU A 75 9.21 -18.68 6.62
C GLU A 75 7.97 -17.82 6.83
N PHE A 76 7.77 -16.80 5.99
CA PHE A 76 6.55 -15.99 5.98
C PHE A 76 5.29 -16.82 5.73
N ASN A 77 5.32 -17.77 4.80
CA ASN A 77 4.19 -18.65 4.53
C ASN A 77 3.86 -19.55 5.73
N THR A 78 4.88 -20.16 6.33
CA THR A 78 4.72 -21.05 7.48
C THR A 78 4.14 -20.28 8.67
N ALA A 79 4.62 -19.07 8.93
CA ALA A 79 4.10 -18.19 9.97
C ALA A 79 2.61 -17.86 9.73
N ALA A 80 2.23 -17.52 8.51
CA ALA A 80 0.83 -17.24 8.15
C ALA A 80 -0.09 -18.44 8.42
N GLN A 81 0.31 -19.65 8.02
CA GLN A 81 -0.46 -20.87 8.24
C GLN A 81 -0.59 -21.24 9.71
N ALA A 82 0.45 -21.01 10.51
CA ALA A 82 0.42 -21.26 11.95
C ALA A 82 -0.58 -20.32 12.64
N ILE A 83 -0.55 -19.02 12.31
CA ILE A 83 -1.46 -18.03 12.88
C ILE A 83 -2.92 -18.31 12.50
N GLN A 84 -3.18 -18.70 11.24
CA GLN A 84 -4.54 -19.02 10.79
C GLN A 84 -5.17 -20.18 11.59
N LYS A 85 -4.37 -21.13 12.08
CA LYS A 85 -4.84 -22.24 12.93
C LYS A 85 -5.05 -21.84 14.39
N GLN A 86 -4.37 -20.80 14.87
CA GLN A 86 -4.40 -20.36 16.26
C GLN A 86 -5.46 -19.29 16.51
N ILE A 87 -5.69 -18.41 15.55
CA ILE A 87 -6.57 -17.25 15.68
C ILE A 87 -7.87 -17.51 14.93
N ASN A 88 -8.94 -17.80 15.68
CA ASN A 88 -10.30 -17.91 15.14
C ASN A 88 -11.07 -16.62 15.41
N ILE A 89 -10.90 -15.60 14.57
CA ILE A 89 -11.66 -14.35 14.67
C ILE A 89 -13.08 -14.62 14.13
N GLN A 90 -14.07 -14.60 15.02
CA GLN A 90 -15.48 -14.63 14.62
C GLN A 90 -15.82 -13.34 13.88
N SER A 91 -16.33 -13.50 12.66
CA SER A 91 -16.66 -12.43 11.73
C SER A 91 -17.77 -11.53 12.28
N LYS A 92 -17.39 -10.36 12.81
CA LYS A 92 -18.08 -9.06 12.77
C LYS A 92 -17.47 -8.16 13.83
N ILE A 93 -16.24 -7.72 13.60
CA ILE A 93 -15.74 -6.56 14.33
C ILE A 93 -16.33 -5.34 13.63
N ASN A 94 -17.34 -4.74 14.26
CA ASN A 94 -18.05 -3.59 13.71
C ASN A 94 -17.38 -2.33 14.25
N TYR A 95 -16.64 -1.63 13.40
CA TYR A 95 -16.06 -0.32 13.72
C TYR A 95 -16.96 0.76 13.12
N ASN A 96 -17.20 1.85 13.86
CA ASN A 96 -17.83 3.03 13.28
C ASN A 96 -16.88 3.61 12.22
N GLU A 97 -17.34 3.67 10.97
CA GLU A 97 -16.60 4.27 9.87
C GLU A 97 -16.43 5.77 10.14
N TYR A 98 -15.19 6.15 10.46
CA TYR A 98 -14.67 7.53 10.57
C TYR A 98 -15.48 8.46 11.50
N SER A 99 -14.99 8.70 12.72
CA SER A 99 -15.41 9.90 13.46
C SER A 99 -14.83 11.13 12.76
N CYS A 100 -15.64 11.79 11.94
CA CYS A 100 -15.27 13.03 11.26
C CYS A 100 -14.75 14.05 12.29
N ILE A 101 -13.52 14.53 12.08
CA ILE A 101 -13.04 15.74 12.74
C ILE A 101 -13.61 16.88 11.90
N LYS A 102 -14.19 17.90 12.55
CA LYS A 102 -14.76 19.09 11.88
C LYS A 102 -13.94 19.48 10.65
N GLU A 103 -14.61 19.61 9.50
CA GLU A 103 -13.99 19.83 8.19
C GLU A 103 -12.85 20.86 8.25
N ASN A 104 -11.68 20.45 7.78
CA ASN A 104 -10.47 21.29 7.79
C ASN A 104 -9.83 21.32 6.40
N LYS A 105 -10.22 22.32 5.61
CA LYS A 105 -9.74 22.50 4.24
C LYS A 105 -8.21 22.57 4.13
N VAL A 106 -7.53 23.29 5.02
CA VAL A 106 -6.06 23.43 4.96
C VAL A 106 -5.38 22.07 5.16
N LEU A 107 -5.85 21.30 6.14
CA LEU A 107 -5.33 19.95 6.37
C LEU A 107 -5.67 19.01 5.21
N LEU A 108 -6.87 19.08 4.65
CA LEU A 108 -7.28 18.27 3.50
C LEU A 108 -6.41 18.55 2.27
N PHE A 109 -6.14 19.81 1.96
CA PHE A 109 -5.28 20.16 0.82
C PHE A 109 -3.85 19.69 1.05
N THR A 110 -3.37 19.78 2.30
CA THR A 110 -2.05 19.26 2.67
C THR A 110 -2.00 17.74 2.55
N SER A 111 -3.04 17.03 3.00
CA SER A 111 -3.10 15.58 2.92
C SER A 111 -3.17 15.08 1.47
N ILE A 112 -3.94 15.74 0.60
CA ILE A 112 -4.00 15.40 -0.84
C ILE A 112 -2.64 15.62 -1.51
N ARG A 113 -1.92 16.72 -1.21
CA ARG A 113 -0.58 16.94 -1.76
C ARG A 113 0.42 15.90 -1.27
N ASN A 114 0.32 15.50 0.00
CA ASN A 114 1.15 14.43 0.55
C ASN A 114 0.83 13.08 -0.09
N ALA A 115 -0.45 12.77 -0.34
CA ALA A 115 -0.87 11.57 -1.07
C ALA A 115 -0.27 11.56 -2.48
N ILE A 116 -0.38 12.65 -3.25
CA ILE A 116 0.27 12.76 -4.58
C ILE A 116 1.77 12.48 -4.49
N LYS A 117 2.44 13.01 -3.47
CA LYS A 117 3.87 12.74 -3.25
C LYS A 117 4.11 11.26 -2.93
N GLY A 118 3.28 10.65 -2.07
CA GLY A 118 3.33 9.22 -1.74
C GLY A 118 3.21 8.35 -2.98
N GLU A 119 2.23 8.61 -3.84
CA GLU A 119 2.06 7.86 -5.09
C GLU A 119 3.26 8.00 -6.02
N LEU A 120 3.86 9.19 -6.12
CA LEU A 120 5.08 9.38 -6.91
C LEU A 120 6.29 8.63 -6.30
N ASP A 121 6.41 8.60 -4.97
CA ASP A 121 7.45 7.83 -4.27
C ASP A 121 7.26 6.32 -4.54
N ALA A 122 6.01 5.82 -4.51
CA ALA A 122 5.66 4.44 -4.85
C ALA A 122 5.98 4.10 -6.33
N ILE A 123 5.64 4.98 -7.27
CA ILE A 123 6.01 4.83 -8.69
C ILE A 123 7.53 4.72 -8.85
N ILE A 124 8.32 5.55 -8.15
CA ILE A 124 9.78 5.48 -8.20
C ILE A 124 10.27 4.13 -7.67
N LEU A 125 9.72 3.68 -6.54
CA LEU A 125 10.03 2.39 -5.93
C LEU A 125 9.73 1.22 -6.90
N TYR A 126 8.54 1.20 -7.49
CA TYR A 126 8.10 0.10 -8.36
C TYR A 126 8.82 0.10 -9.70
N ASN A 127 9.19 1.26 -10.25
CA ASN A 127 10.06 1.32 -11.42
C ASN A 127 11.45 0.73 -11.12
N LYS A 128 12.01 0.98 -9.93
CA LYS A 128 13.26 0.33 -9.51
C LYS A 128 13.08 -1.19 -9.46
N PHE A 129 11.99 -1.68 -8.90
CA PHE A 129 11.73 -3.13 -8.83
C PHE A 129 11.58 -3.75 -10.22
N LEU A 130 10.82 -3.12 -11.11
CA LEU A 130 10.61 -3.61 -12.48
C LEU A 130 11.90 -3.75 -13.28
N ASN A 131 12.92 -2.94 -12.97
CA ASN A 131 14.24 -3.02 -13.61
C ASN A 131 15.12 -4.15 -13.06
N GLU A 132 14.85 -4.63 -11.85
CA GLU A 132 15.70 -5.59 -11.14
C GLU A 132 15.06 -6.99 -11.02
N VAL A 133 13.73 -7.09 -11.09
CA VAL A 133 12.98 -8.33 -10.87
C VAL A 133 13.20 -9.33 -12.00
N LYS A 134 13.50 -10.58 -11.63
CA LYS A 134 13.72 -11.68 -12.60
C LYS A 134 12.47 -12.52 -12.85
N SER A 135 11.57 -12.58 -11.87
CA SER A 135 10.33 -13.32 -12.00
C SER A 135 9.34 -12.60 -12.89
N ASN A 136 8.92 -13.25 -13.98
CA ASN A 136 7.88 -12.72 -14.88
C ASN A 136 6.50 -12.60 -14.18
N GLU A 137 6.23 -13.44 -13.18
CA GLU A 137 5.00 -13.34 -12.38
C GLU A 137 5.04 -12.05 -11.54
N LEU A 138 6.14 -11.83 -10.81
CA LEU A 138 6.31 -10.61 -10.00
C LEU A 138 6.33 -9.36 -10.87
N PHE A 139 7.00 -9.41 -12.03
CA PHE A 139 7.00 -8.31 -12.98
C PHE A 139 5.58 -7.88 -13.36
N LYS A 140 4.70 -8.83 -13.66
CA LYS A 140 3.31 -8.52 -14.03
C LYS A 140 2.53 -7.90 -12.87
N ILE A 141 2.68 -8.44 -11.66
CA ILE A 141 2.01 -7.91 -10.47
C ILE A 141 2.45 -6.46 -10.24
N ILE A 142 3.76 -6.22 -10.13
CA ILE A 142 4.33 -4.89 -9.89
C ILE A 142 3.96 -3.94 -11.04
N LYS A 143 3.87 -4.44 -12.28
CA LYS A 143 3.54 -3.60 -13.43
C LYS A 143 2.10 -3.11 -13.41
N VAL A 144 1.16 -3.92 -12.92
CA VAL A 144 -0.24 -3.49 -12.74
C VAL A 144 -0.30 -2.41 -11.67
N ILE A 145 0.33 -2.66 -10.52
CA ILE A 145 0.39 -1.71 -9.40
C ILE A 145 1.01 -0.37 -9.84
N ASP A 146 2.16 -0.38 -10.54
CA ASP A 146 2.79 0.83 -11.11
C ASP A 146 1.89 1.61 -12.10
N ILE A 147 0.94 0.94 -12.76
CA ILE A 147 -0.04 1.63 -13.60
C ILE A 147 -1.12 2.28 -12.73
N ASN A 148 -1.62 1.57 -11.72
CA ASN A 148 -2.63 2.09 -10.80
C ASN A 148 -2.11 3.32 -10.04
N GLU A 149 -0.86 3.32 -9.56
CA GLU A 149 -0.31 4.51 -8.88
C GLU A 149 -0.26 5.75 -9.78
N LYS A 150 -0.04 5.55 -11.09
CA LYS A 150 -0.08 6.66 -12.05
C LYS A 150 -1.49 7.17 -12.26
N GLU A 151 -2.48 6.29 -12.22
CA GLU A 151 -3.89 6.67 -12.24
C GLU A 151 -4.26 7.44 -10.97
N HIS A 152 -3.85 6.95 -9.79
CA HIS A 152 -4.05 7.63 -8.50
C HIS A 152 -3.47 9.06 -8.48
N VAL A 153 -2.25 9.25 -9.00
CA VAL A 153 -1.64 10.60 -9.16
C VAL A 153 -2.56 11.52 -9.97
N GLU A 154 -3.12 11.04 -11.08
CA GLU A 154 -3.98 11.85 -11.94
C GLU A 154 -5.35 12.14 -11.29
N GLU A 155 -5.93 11.16 -10.59
CA GLU A 155 -7.17 11.33 -9.83
C GLU A 155 -7.02 12.37 -8.72
N LEU A 156 -5.96 12.28 -7.93
CA LEU A 156 -5.65 13.23 -6.87
C LEU A 156 -5.31 14.62 -7.42
N THR A 157 -4.55 14.69 -8.51
CA THR A 157 -4.23 15.96 -9.16
C THR A 157 -5.51 16.63 -9.65
N ARG A 158 -6.42 15.86 -10.26
CA ARG A 158 -7.72 16.36 -10.69
C ARG A 158 -8.53 16.88 -9.51
N LEU A 159 -8.59 16.12 -8.42
CA LEU A 159 -9.28 16.50 -7.19
C LEU A 159 -8.72 17.81 -6.62
N LEU A 160 -7.39 17.93 -6.48
CA LEU A 160 -6.72 19.13 -5.97
C LEU A 160 -7.05 20.37 -6.81
N VAL A 161 -6.98 20.26 -8.15
CA VAL A 161 -7.31 21.37 -9.06
C VAL A 161 -8.76 21.82 -8.92
N LEU A 162 -9.70 20.90 -8.70
CA LEU A 162 -11.10 21.24 -8.49
C LEU A 162 -11.29 21.99 -7.16
N LEU A 163 -10.68 21.49 -6.09
CA LEU A 163 -10.78 22.11 -4.76
C LEU A 163 -10.18 23.53 -4.73
N GLU A 164 -9.03 23.75 -5.38
CA GLU A 164 -8.40 25.08 -5.47
C GLU A 164 -9.30 26.08 -6.22
N LYS A 165 -9.91 25.66 -7.35
CA LYS A 165 -10.82 26.51 -8.13
C LYS A 165 -12.10 26.89 -7.39
N GLU A 166 -12.58 26.05 -6.49
CA GLU A 166 -13.72 26.37 -5.63
C GLU A 166 -13.34 27.31 -4.49
N ASN A 167 -12.11 27.17 -3.97
CA ASN A 167 -11.59 28.04 -2.93
C ASN A 167 -11.40 29.48 -3.44
N ASP A 168 -10.96 29.67 -4.68
CA ASP A 168 -10.82 31.00 -5.31
C ASP A 168 -12.15 31.74 -5.55
N LYS A 169 -13.30 31.07 -5.41
CA LYS A 169 -14.64 31.65 -5.60
C LYS A 169 -15.29 32.14 -4.29
N GLN A 170 -14.66 31.92 -3.13
CA GLN A 170 -15.14 32.36 -1.81
C GLN A 170 -14.49 33.68 -1.40
#